data_AF-A0A1G7T912-F1
#
_entry.id   AF-A0A1G7T912-F1
#
_cell.length_a   1.000
_cell.length_b   1.000
_cell.length_c   1.000
_cell.angle_alpha   90.00
_cell.angle_beta   90.00
_cell.angle_gamma   90.00
#
_symmetry.space_group_name_H-M   'P 1'
#
loop_
_entity.id
_entity.type
_entity.pdbx_description
1 polymer ?
#
loop_
_entity_poly.entity_id
_entity_poly.type
_entity_poly.pdbx_seq_one_letter_code
_entity_poly.pdbx_strand_id
1 'polypeptide(L)'
;MKGALDWLLADRTRSDRHWTVAQWPNAAAWVFLALTLLRQVVDGGPWGTAVFVGTRVALVWWAGDELLRGVNPFRRALGGAVLAWTAVGLLS
;
A
#
# COMPACT_ATOMS: atom_id res chain seq x y z
N MET A 1 19.32 -19.74 -5.23
CA MET A 1 19.04 -18.32 -4.90
C MET A 1 18.24 -17.62 -6.00
N LYS A 2 18.72 -17.59 -7.25
CA LYS A 2 18.03 -16.91 -8.37
C LYS A 2 16.56 -17.32 -8.55
N GLY A 3 16.24 -18.62 -8.51
CA GLY A 3 14.86 -19.09 -8.63
C GLY A 3 13.91 -18.65 -7.51
N ALA A 4 14.40 -18.48 -6.28
CA ALA A 4 13.59 -17.97 -5.17
C ALA A 4 13.32 -16.47 -5.32
N LEU A 5 14.32 -15.70 -5.75
CA LEU A 5 14.17 -14.28 -6.07
C LEU A 5 13.24 -14.07 -7.27
N ASP A 6 13.36 -14.89 -8.32
CA ASP A 6 12.46 -14.86 -9.47
C ASP A 6 11.02 -15.20 -9.05
N TRP A 7 10.82 -16.15 -8.14
CA TRP A 7 9.49 -16.46 -7.64
C TRP A 7 8.87 -15.27 -6.88
N LEU A 8 9.69 -14.59 -6.07
CA LEU A 8 9.28 -13.53 -5.15
C LEU A 8 9.09 -12.18 -5.84
N LEU A 9 9.99 -11.80 -6.76
CA LEU A 9 10.13 -10.45 -7.31
C LEU A 9 9.74 -10.34 -8.78
N ALA A 10 9.78 -11.43 -9.56
CA ALA A 10 9.47 -11.32 -10.99
C ALA A 10 8.00 -10.96 -11.21
N ASP A 11 7.77 -9.91 -12.01
CA ASP A 11 6.45 -9.51 -12.46
C ASP A 11 5.80 -10.64 -13.27
N ARG A 12 4.61 -11.08 -12.82
CA ARG A 12 3.85 -12.17 -13.44
C ARG A 12 2.87 -11.69 -14.51
N THR A 13 2.72 -10.38 -14.65
CA THR A 13 1.84 -9.76 -15.65
C THR A 13 2.56 -9.47 -16.96
N ARG A 14 3.90 -9.49 -16.96
CA ARG A 14 4.73 -9.24 -18.13
C ARG A 14 5.47 -10.48 -18.59
N SER A 15 5.68 -10.58 -19.91
CA SER A 15 6.39 -11.67 -20.56
C SER A 15 7.90 -11.64 -20.34
N ASP A 16 8.48 -10.46 -20.08
CA ASP A 16 9.91 -10.26 -19.83
C ASP A 16 10.35 -10.61 -18.39
N ARG A 17 9.39 -10.82 -17.47
CA ARG A 17 9.59 -11.26 -16.08
C ARG A 17 10.64 -10.46 -15.31
N HIS A 18 10.74 -9.15 -15.55
CA HIS A 18 11.65 -8.31 -14.78
C HIS A 18 11.29 -8.30 -13.29
N TRP A 19 12.28 -7.99 -12.44
CA TRP A 19 12.06 -7.90 -11.00
C TRP A 19 11.44 -6.56 -10.62
N THR A 20 10.34 -6.60 -9.86
CA THR A 20 9.58 -5.42 -9.43
C THR A 20 9.49 -5.38 -7.92
N VAL A 21 10.20 -4.43 -7.31
CA VAL A 21 10.11 -4.14 -5.86
C VAL A 21 9.18 -2.95 -5.63
N ALA A 22 9.38 -1.89 -6.41
CA ALA A 22 8.57 -0.67 -6.39
C ALA A 22 7.91 -0.46 -7.76
N GLN A 23 6.74 0.17 -7.74
CA GLN A 23 5.99 0.55 -8.92
C GLN A 23 5.46 1.97 -8.74
N TRP A 24 5.06 2.60 -9.85
CA TRP A 24 4.39 3.89 -9.78
C TRP A 24 3.13 3.80 -8.90
N PRO A 25 2.84 4.83 -8.08
CA PRO A 25 1.68 4.81 -7.21
C PRO A 25 0.40 4.74 -8.04
N ASN A 26 -0.51 3.83 -7.68
CA ASN A 26 -1.87 3.85 -8.20
C ASN A 26 -2.67 5.00 -7.52
N ALA A 27 -3.91 5.22 -7.96
CA ALA A 27 -4.75 6.30 -7.43
C ALA A 27 -4.87 6.28 -5.90
N ALA A 28 -5.02 5.09 -5.29
CA ALA A 28 -5.16 4.96 -3.84
C ALA A 28 -3.87 5.32 -3.10
N ALA A 29 -2.71 4.93 -3.62
CA ALA A 29 -1.43 5.35 -3.08
C ALA A 29 -1.24 6.87 -3.19
N TRP A 30 -1.64 7.49 -4.30
CA TRP A 30 -1.62 8.95 -4.43
C TRP A 30 -2.52 9.65 -3.42
N VAL A 31 -3.74 9.15 -3.20
CA VAL A 31 -4.66 9.68 -2.19
C VAL A 31 -4.05 9.54 -0.79
N PHE A 32 -3.47 8.39 -0.46
CA PHE A 32 -2.79 8.17 0.82
C PHE A 32 -1.64 9.17 1.03
N LEU A 33 -0.79 9.37 0.02
CA LEU A 33 0.31 10.33 0.08
C LEU A 33 -0.21 11.77 0.26
N ALA A 34 -1.22 12.17 -0.52
CA ALA A 34 -1.81 13.51 -0.43
C ALA A 34 -2.42 13.77 0.96
N LEU A 35 -3.17 12.82 1.52
CA LEU A 35 -3.77 12.95 2.85
C LEU A 35 -2.72 12.95 3.96
N THR A 36 -1.62 12.21 3.79
CA THR A 36 -0.50 12.20 4.73
C THR A 36 0.21 13.56 4.77
N LEU A 37 0.36 14.21 3.62
CA LEU A 37 0.89 15.58 3.52
C LEU A 37 -0.10 16.60 4.09
N LEU A 38 -1.39 16.47 3.78
CA LEU A 38 -2.43 17.35 4.29
C LEU A 38 -2.54 17.31 5.82
N ARG A 39 -2.32 16.14 6.43
CA ARG A 39 -2.29 15.99 7.89
C ARG A 39 -1.25 16.87 8.57
N GLN A 40 -0.18 17.28 7.88
CA GLN A 40 0.86 18.12 8.46
C GLN A 40 0.39 19.57 8.71
N VAL A 41 -0.71 19.99 8.07
CA VAL A 41 -1.18 21.38 8.09
C VAL A 41 -2.61 21.53 8.61
N VAL A 42 -3.35 20.43 8.75
CA VAL A 42 -4.72 20.46 9.31
C VAL A 42 -4.68 20.31 10.82
N ASP A 43 -5.49 21.12 11.49
CA ASP A 43 -5.65 21.17 12.94
C ASP A 43 -6.49 20.01 13.49
N GLY A 44 -6.48 19.83 14.82
CA GLY A 44 -7.14 18.71 15.52
C GLY A 44 -8.68 18.74 15.53
N GLY A 45 -9.31 19.61 14.74
CA GLY A 45 -10.77 19.73 14.64
C GLY A 45 -11.42 18.66 13.75
N PRO A 46 -12.69 18.86 13.35
CA PRO A 46 -13.42 17.92 12.49
C PRO A 46 -12.69 17.57 11.18
N TRP A 47 -11.98 18.54 10.60
CA TRP A 47 -11.15 18.34 9.42
C TRP A 47 -9.95 17.43 9.68
N GLY A 48 -9.27 17.58 10.83
CA GLY A 48 -8.19 16.70 11.25
C GLY A 48 -8.65 15.26 11.40
N THR A 49 -9.84 15.06 11.98
CA THR A 49 -10.48 13.73 12.08
C THR A 49 -10.81 13.16 10.71
N ALA A 50 -11.38 13.97 9.80
CA ALA A 50 -11.69 13.52 8.44
C ALA A 50 -10.43 13.11 7.67
N VAL A 51 -9.35 13.90 7.75
CA VAL A 51 -8.05 13.58 7.15
C VAL A 51 -7.44 12.34 7.79
N PHE A 52 -7.56 12.20 9.12
CA PHE A 52 -7.14 11.00 9.83
C PHE A 52 -7.82 9.77 9.25
N VAL A 53 -9.15 9.74 9.23
CA VAL A 53 -9.94 8.59 8.75
C VAL A 53 -9.66 8.32 7.28
N GLY A 54 -9.69 9.35 6.43
CA GLY A 54 -9.42 9.24 5.00
C GLY A 54 -8.05 8.62 4.71
N THR A 55 -7.02 8.99 5.46
CA THR A 55 -5.67 8.42 5.31
C THR A 55 -5.69 6.90 5.54
N ARG A 56 -6.42 6.42 6.56
CA ARG A 56 -6.49 4.98 6.88
C ARG A 56 -7.30 4.23 5.82
N VAL A 57 -8.41 4.80 5.39
CA VAL A 57 -9.24 4.21 4.32
C VAL A 57 -8.44 4.08 3.03
N ALA A 58 -7.71 5.13 2.62
CA ALA A 58 -6.85 5.09 1.45
C ALA A 58 -5.74 4.03 1.57
N LEU A 59 -5.12 3.92 2.75
CA LEU A 59 -4.07 2.93 3.02
C LEU A 59 -4.61 1.50 2.96
N VAL A 60 -5.77 1.23 3.59
CA VAL A 60 -6.44 -0.08 3.56
C VAL A 60 -6.84 -0.44 2.13
N TRP A 61 -7.39 0.51 1.38
CA TRP A 61 -7.78 0.28 -0.01
C TRP A 61 -6.57 -0.07 -0.88
N TRP A 62 -5.48 0.70 -0.78
CA TRP A 62 -4.24 0.41 -1.50
C TRP A 62 -3.67 -0.96 -1.11
N ALA A 63 -3.60 -1.26 0.18
CA ALA A 63 -3.03 -2.51 0.67
C ALA A 63 -3.86 -3.73 0.26
N GLY A 64 -5.20 -3.60 0.24
CA GLY A 64 -6.10 -4.62 -0.29
C GLY A 64 -5.94 -4.84 -1.80
N ASP A 65 -5.81 -3.76 -2.57
CA ASP A 65 -5.52 -3.85 -4.00
C ASP A 65 -4.20 -4.58 -4.26
N GLU A 66 -3.15 -4.25 -3.50
CA GLU A 66 -1.85 -4.91 -3.64
C GLU A 66 -1.88 -6.38 -3.21
N LEU A 67 -2.62 -6.71 -2.14
CA LEU A 67 -2.78 -8.09 -1.68
C LEU A 67 -3.47 -8.97 -2.74
N LEU A 68 -4.52 -8.45 -3.38
CA LEU A 68 -5.32 -9.22 -4.34
C LEU A 68 -4.71 -9.19 -5.75
N ARG A 69 -4.28 -8.02 -6.20
CA ARG A 69 -3.86 -7.74 -7.59
C ARG A 69 -2.37 -7.42 -7.73
N GLY A 70 -1.58 -7.54 -6.67
CA GLY A 70 -0.13 -7.34 -6.74
C GLY A 70 0.54 -8.23 -7.78
N VAL A 71 1.49 -7.65 -8.52
CA VAL A 71 2.13 -8.26 -9.70
C VAL A 71 3.04 -9.46 -9.37
N ASN A 72 3.46 -9.60 -8.11
CA ASN A 72 4.31 -10.69 -7.63
C ASN A 72 4.03 -10.98 -6.13
N PRO A 73 4.54 -12.11 -5.58
CA PRO A 73 4.32 -12.46 -4.18
C PRO A 73 4.85 -11.44 -3.18
N PHE A 74 5.95 -10.76 -3.48
CA PHE A 74 6.48 -9.70 -2.62
C PHE A 74 5.49 -8.56 -2.44
N ARG A 75 4.95 -8.06 -3.55
CA ARG A 75 3.92 -7.01 -3.57
C ARG A 75 2.66 -7.43 -2.82
N ARG A 76 2.19 -8.65 -3.04
CA ARG A 76 1.04 -9.20 -2.30
C ARG A 76 1.30 -9.29 -0.80
N ALA A 77 2.47 -9.76 -0.42
CA ALA A 77 2.90 -9.83 0.98
C ALA A 77 3.01 -8.43 1.61
N LEU A 78 3.49 -7.44 0.87
CA LEU A 78 3.52 -6.03 1.30
C LEU A 78 2.10 -5.52 1.60
N GLY A 79 1.15 -5.76 0.69
CA GLY A 79 -0.26 -5.43 0.92
C GLY A 79 -0.82 -6.11 2.19
N GLY A 80 -0.59 -7.41 2.35
CA GLY A 80 -1.00 -8.15 3.55
C GLY A 80 -0.37 -7.63 4.85
N ALA A 81 0.93 -7.32 4.82
CA ALA A 81 1.65 -6.78 5.97
C ALA A 81 1.13 -5.39 6.37
N VAL A 82 0.86 -4.52 5.39
CA VAL A 82 0.31 -3.18 5.65
C VAL A 82 -1.13 -3.26 6.20
N LEU A 83 -1.95 -4.19 5.71
CA LEU A 83 -3.28 -4.44 6.29
C LEU A 83 -3.18 -4.90 7.75
N ALA A 84 -2.32 -5.88 8.04
CA ALA A 84 -2.12 -6.38 9.40
C ALA A 84 -1.62 -5.27 10.34
N TRP A 85 -0.63 -4.50 9.92
CA TRP A 85 -0.11 -3.36 10.67
C TRP A 85 -1.19 -2.31 10.95
N THR A 86 -1.98 -1.97 9.93
CA THR A 86 -3.06 -0.98 10.07
C THR A 86 -4.14 -1.50 11.02
N ALA A 87 -4.48 -2.79 10.97
CA ALA A 87 -5.43 -3.40 11.89
C ALA A 87 -4.92 -3.37 13.34
N VAL A 88 -3.67 -3.75 13.59
CA VAL A 88 -3.06 -3.68 14.93
C VAL A 88 -3.06 -2.23 15.45
N GLY A 89 -2.70 -1.26 14.60
CA GLY A 89 -2.70 0.16 14.97
C GLY A 89 -4.10 0.76 15.21
N LEU A 90 -5.17 0.09 14.78
CA LEU A 90 -6.56 0.48 15.08
C LEU A 90 -7.09 -0.19 16.35
N LEU A 91 -6.48 -1.29 16.79
CA LEU A 91 -6.89 -2.10 17.94
C LEU A 91 -6.04 -1.84 19.21
N SER A 92 -4.99 -1.02 19.11
CA SER A 92 -4.10 -0.62 20.21
C SER A 92 -4.40 0.80 20.68
#